data_AF-A0A0G4E8N9-F1
#
_entry.id   AF-A0A0G4E8N9-F1
#
_cell.length_a   1.000
_cell.length_b   1.000
_cell.length_c   1.000
_cell.angle_alpha   90.00
_cell.angle_beta   90.00
_cell.angle_gamma   90.00
#
_symmetry.space_group_name_H-M   'P 1'
#
loop_
_entity.id
_entity.type
_entity.pdbx_description
1 polymer ?
#
loop_
_entity_poly.entity_id
_entity_poly.type
_entity_poly.pdbx_seq_one_letter_code
_entity_poly.pdbx_strand_id
1 'polypeptide(L)'
;MSLCDVHFADISVTHGVRLCSLSVALSLKTASHTLNDPTRRPALVTQIDKQPPTEIPKGVKLPVVLQQRIERAMQPEDLHDLLAFDIPDVAGALKTAYMLERCSGHWKVMKAFIALAFIYRLTPNATRPLMVSADSLPTTLEFDELPLTMAAYKTFGHLLSHRGTSLALRRAANGAYRIGDHSFRVVPLSELRAEHPYRSGYKDSDPAIRWGHYLYPSFTAFITRTVLIQWCYQKGVVRKPLGTARVGRDDTRYRSLLTAPSIEGYKTVDYMYTVHVRGQEGYYRRRLIVLKGTGGTDTIVAFLWVSDGCISLFTTEAPTKGRHVATAAAARPLLASYGLDQRMLG
;
A
#
# COMPACT_ATOMS: atom_id res chain seq x y z
N MET A 1 -56.89 -0.92 9.06
CA MET A 1 -56.62 0.08 8.01
C MET A 1 -56.46 1.44 8.69
N SER A 2 -55.23 1.91 8.89
CA SER A 2 -54.93 3.33 9.06
C SER A 2 -53.40 3.48 8.97
N LEU A 3 -52.96 4.09 7.87
CA LEU A 3 -51.56 4.46 7.62
C LEU A 3 -51.26 5.73 8.43
N CYS A 4 -50.20 5.69 9.23
CA CYS A 4 -49.65 6.88 9.86
C CYS A 4 -48.74 7.60 8.88
N ASP A 5 -49.22 8.75 8.40
CA ASP A 5 -48.42 9.81 7.81
C ASP A 5 -47.59 10.49 8.91
N VAL A 6 -46.28 10.56 8.72
CA VAL A 6 -45.43 11.49 9.47
C VAL A 6 -44.72 12.37 8.44
N HIS A 7 -45.19 13.62 8.38
CA HIS A 7 -44.53 14.74 7.76
C HIS A 7 -43.16 14.98 8.38
N PHE A 8 -42.12 15.02 7.55
CA PHE A 8 -40.94 15.84 7.80
C PHE A 8 -40.78 16.80 6.63
N ALA A 9 -41.19 18.05 6.86
CA ALA A 9 -40.74 19.19 6.11
C ALA A 9 -39.47 19.69 6.79
N ASP A 10 -38.37 19.82 6.05
CA ASP A 10 -37.31 20.72 6.43
C ASP A 10 -36.77 21.45 5.20
N ILE A 11 -36.60 22.75 5.38
CA ILE A 11 -36.48 23.78 4.35
C ILE A 11 -34.99 24.12 4.14
N SER A 12 -34.57 23.98 2.87
CA SER A 12 -33.64 24.79 2.09
C SER A 12 -32.54 25.63 2.76
N VAL A 13 -31.28 25.44 2.32
CA VAL A 13 -30.32 26.50 1.89
C VAL A 13 -29.37 25.89 0.84
N THR A 14 -29.71 25.94 -0.45
CA THR A 14 -29.18 26.84 -1.51
C THR A 14 -27.65 26.92 -1.68
N HIS A 15 -27.24 26.84 -2.97
CA HIS A 15 -25.89 26.96 -3.54
C HIS A 15 -24.99 25.72 -3.54
N GLY A 16 -25.56 24.57 -3.91
CA GLY A 16 -24.79 23.51 -4.56
C GLY A 16 -24.38 23.98 -5.95
N VAL A 17 -23.21 24.60 -6.07
CA VAL A 17 -22.53 24.68 -7.36
C VAL A 17 -22.29 23.23 -7.80
N ARG A 18 -23.17 22.70 -8.66
CA ARG A 18 -22.83 21.58 -9.54
C ARG A 18 -21.73 22.11 -10.47
N LEU A 19 -20.50 22.22 -9.94
CA LEU A 19 -19.31 22.38 -10.75
C LEU A 19 -19.31 21.19 -11.67
N CYS A 20 -19.52 21.50 -12.95
CA CYS A 20 -19.66 20.60 -14.06
C CYS A 20 -18.92 19.28 -13.81
N SER A 21 -19.59 18.19 -14.11
CA SER A 21 -18.98 17.09 -14.83
C SER A 21 -18.15 17.67 -15.98
N LEU A 22 -16.91 18.08 -15.67
CA LEU A 22 -15.86 18.39 -16.61
C LEU A 22 -15.48 17.06 -17.24
N SER A 23 -16.38 16.62 -18.11
CA SER A 23 -16.04 15.95 -19.35
C SER A 23 -15.03 16.83 -20.07
N VAL A 24 -13.77 16.76 -19.63
CA VAL A 24 -12.66 16.84 -20.57
C VAL A 24 -12.94 15.66 -21.51
N ALA A 25 -13.47 15.92 -22.70
CA ALA A 25 -13.85 14.87 -23.65
C ALA A 25 -12.65 14.01 -24.07
N LEU A 26 -11.42 14.43 -23.75
CA LEU A 26 -10.29 13.52 -23.59
C LEU A 26 -10.36 12.79 -22.24
N SER A 27 -10.69 11.51 -22.28
CA SER A 27 -10.33 10.59 -21.19
C SER A 27 -8.87 10.82 -20.81
N LEU A 28 -8.58 11.04 -19.52
CA LEU A 28 -7.20 11.23 -19.01
C LEU A 28 -6.27 10.13 -19.52
N LYS A 29 -6.80 8.92 -19.68
CA LYS A 29 -6.09 7.79 -20.27
C LYS A 29 -5.64 8.08 -21.71
N THR A 30 -6.53 8.55 -22.58
CA THR A 30 -6.23 8.91 -23.97
C THR A 30 -5.22 10.05 -24.05
N ALA A 31 -5.37 11.08 -23.22
CA ALA A 31 -4.42 12.20 -23.14
C ALA A 31 -3.04 11.70 -22.71
N SER A 32 -2.99 10.92 -21.63
CA SER A 32 -1.75 10.37 -21.06
C SER A 32 -1.02 9.44 -22.04
N HIS A 33 -1.76 8.57 -22.76
CA HIS A 33 -1.18 7.72 -23.82
C HIS A 33 -0.59 8.54 -24.96
N THR A 34 -1.33 9.54 -25.45
CA THR A 34 -0.87 10.42 -26.54
C THR A 34 0.34 11.26 -26.14
N LEU A 35 0.47 11.62 -24.85
CA LEU A 35 1.65 12.33 -24.33
C LEU A 35 2.92 11.48 -24.30
N ASN A 36 2.82 10.15 -24.30
CA ASN A 36 3.99 9.27 -24.36
C ASN A 36 4.53 9.14 -25.80
N ASP A 37 3.77 9.54 -26.81
CA ASP A 37 4.20 9.57 -28.21
C ASP A 37 4.84 10.94 -28.53
N PRO A 38 6.17 11.02 -28.73
CA PRO A 38 6.85 12.30 -28.97
C PRO A 38 6.39 12.98 -30.27
N THR A 39 5.85 12.22 -31.23
CA THR A 39 5.36 12.78 -32.50
C THR A 39 3.98 13.42 -32.36
N ARG A 40 3.15 12.92 -31.44
CA ARG A 40 1.79 13.43 -31.18
C ARG A 40 1.73 14.42 -30.03
N ARG A 41 2.71 14.39 -29.12
CA ARG A 41 2.78 15.29 -27.95
C ARG A 41 2.64 16.77 -28.33
N PRO A 42 3.35 17.33 -29.35
CA PRO A 42 3.22 18.75 -29.69
C PRO A 42 1.80 19.12 -30.14
N ALA A 43 1.16 18.25 -30.92
CA ALA A 43 -0.21 18.46 -31.41
C ALA A 43 -1.23 18.43 -30.27
N LEU A 44 -1.10 17.49 -29.32
CA LEU A 44 -1.97 17.42 -28.16
C LEU A 44 -1.78 18.62 -27.22
N VAL A 45 -0.53 19.03 -26.95
CA VAL A 45 -0.25 20.23 -26.14
C VAL A 45 -0.85 21.46 -26.81
N THR A 46 -0.69 21.59 -28.13
CA THR A 46 -1.30 22.67 -28.91
C THR A 46 -2.84 22.63 -28.86
N GLN A 47 -3.44 21.44 -28.90
CA GLN A 47 -4.90 21.27 -28.80
C GLN A 47 -5.41 21.65 -27.40
N ILE A 48 -4.67 21.28 -26.37
CA ILE A 48 -4.92 21.66 -24.98
C ILE A 48 -4.87 23.18 -24.82
N ASP A 49 -3.85 23.84 -25.35
CA ASP A 49 -3.70 25.30 -25.28
C ASP A 49 -4.77 26.06 -26.08
N LYS A 50 -5.32 25.41 -27.11
CA LYS A 50 -6.38 25.96 -27.98
C LYS A 50 -7.80 25.61 -27.52
N GLN A 51 -8.00 24.86 -26.44
CA GLN A 51 -9.36 24.53 -25.99
C GLN A 51 -10.15 25.81 -25.65
N PRO A 52 -11.36 25.98 -26.21
CA PRO A 52 -12.13 27.20 -26.02
C PRO A 52 -12.57 27.36 -24.55
N PRO A 53 -12.64 28.60 -24.02
CA PRO A 53 -13.05 28.90 -22.64
C PRO A 53 -14.49 28.49 -22.27
N THR A 54 -15.21 27.80 -23.14
CA THR A 54 -16.59 27.35 -22.93
C THR A 54 -16.66 26.02 -22.19
N GLU A 55 -15.62 25.18 -22.23
CA GLU A 55 -15.59 23.90 -21.49
C GLU A 55 -14.99 24.05 -20.08
N ILE A 56 -14.17 25.07 -19.86
CA ILE A 56 -13.56 25.40 -18.57
C ILE A 56 -14.20 26.71 -18.08
N PRO A 57 -14.71 26.82 -16.84
CA PRO A 57 -15.34 28.04 -16.35
C PRO A 57 -14.50 29.27 -16.68
N LYS A 58 -15.14 30.30 -17.25
CA LYS A 58 -14.47 31.51 -17.75
C LYS A 58 -13.50 32.04 -16.69
N GLY A 59 -12.20 32.04 -17.00
CA GLY A 59 -11.12 32.50 -16.10
C GLY A 59 -10.31 31.40 -15.40
N VAL A 60 -10.72 30.12 -15.47
CA VAL A 60 -9.94 28.99 -14.94
C VAL A 60 -9.03 28.44 -16.04
N LYS A 61 -7.74 28.24 -15.75
CA LYS A 61 -6.77 27.65 -16.70
C LYS A 61 -6.68 26.14 -16.50
N LEU A 62 -6.38 25.35 -17.54
CA LEU A 62 -6.23 23.89 -17.43
C LEU A 62 -5.26 23.44 -16.31
N PRO A 63 -4.11 24.08 -16.07
CA PRO A 63 -3.25 23.74 -14.92
C PRO A 63 -3.98 23.77 -13.58
N VAL A 64 -4.91 24.74 -13.40
CA VAL A 64 -5.72 24.86 -12.18
C VAL A 64 -6.67 23.68 -12.06
N VAL A 65 -7.32 23.26 -13.16
CA VAL A 65 -8.21 22.10 -13.18
C VAL A 65 -7.45 20.82 -12.83
N LEU A 66 -6.25 20.62 -13.40
CA LEU A 66 -5.43 19.45 -13.12
C LEU A 66 -4.94 19.43 -11.67
N GLN A 67 -4.52 20.57 -11.15
CA GLN A 67 -4.13 20.70 -9.74
C GLN A 67 -5.29 20.35 -8.80
N GLN A 68 -6.50 20.83 -9.10
CA GLN A 68 -7.70 20.47 -8.33
C GLN A 68 -8.02 18.97 -8.39
N ARG A 69 -7.79 18.31 -9.54
CA ARG A 69 -7.99 16.86 -9.66
C ARG A 69 -6.96 16.08 -8.86
N ILE A 70 -5.69 16.48 -8.91
CA ILE A 70 -4.62 15.88 -8.11
C ILE A 70 -4.95 16.01 -6.62
N GLU A 71 -5.30 17.23 -6.18
CA GLU A 71 -5.69 17.50 -4.79
C GLU A 71 -6.86 16.60 -4.36
N ARG A 72 -7.92 16.54 -5.18
CA ARG A 72 -9.07 15.67 -4.93
C ARG A 72 -8.72 14.19 -4.90
N ALA A 73 -7.73 13.74 -5.66
CA ALA A 73 -7.30 12.35 -5.66
C ALA A 73 -6.40 12.03 -4.45
N MET A 74 -5.68 13.02 -3.90
CA MET A 74 -4.83 12.87 -2.72
C MET A 74 -5.61 12.92 -1.40
N GLN A 75 -6.65 13.75 -1.31
CA GLN A 75 -7.41 13.98 -0.06
C GLN A 75 -8.07 12.74 0.55
N PRO A 76 -8.81 11.88 -0.19
CA PRO A 76 -9.58 10.78 0.40
C PRO A 76 -8.70 9.76 1.14
N GLU A 77 -7.42 9.69 0.77
CA GLU A 77 -6.46 8.73 1.29
C GLU A 77 -5.41 9.41 2.20
N ASP A 78 -5.54 10.74 2.41
CA ASP A 78 -4.68 11.57 3.24
C ASP A 78 -3.20 11.34 2.89
N LEU A 79 -2.89 11.52 1.59
CA LEU A 79 -1.56 11.25 1.03
C LEU A 79 -0.57 12.38 1.22
N HIS A 80 -1.03 13.60 1.52
CA HIS A 80 -0.19 14.81 1.61
C HIS A 80 0.94 14.70 2.64
N ASP A 81 0.73 13.94 3.73
CA ASP A 81 1.76 13.70 4.74
C ASP A 81 2.89 12.77 4.26
N LEU A 82 2.67 12.03 3.17
CA LEU A 82 3.54 10.94 2.74
C LEU A 82 4.09 11.12 1.33
N LEU A 83 3.36 11.77 0.43
CA LEU A 83 3.73 11.99 -0.96
C LEU A 83 3.52 13.45 -1.34
N ALA A 84 4.48 14.01 -2.06
CA ALA A 84 4.36 15.25 -2.78
C ALA A 84 4.83 15.02 -4.22
N PHE A 85 4.32 15.82 -5.15
CA PHE A 85 4.67 15.69 -6.56
C PHE A 85 5.34 16.97 -7.06
N ASP A 86 6.52 16.82 -7.66
CA ASP A 86 7.17 17.88 -8.41
C ASP A 86 6.70 17.81 -9.88
N ILE A 87 5.91 18.78 -10.29
CA ILE A 87 5.16 18.76 -11.55
C ILE A 87 5.56 19.98 -12.39
N PRO A 88 6.53 19.83 -13.31
CA PRO A 88 7.08 20.97 -14.05
C PRO A 88 6.17 21.45 -15.19
N ASP A 89 5.30 20.59 -15.71
CA ASP A 89 4.47 20.89 -16.88
C ASP A 89 3.08 20.22 -16.86
N VAL A 90 2.24 20.57 -17.84
CA VAL A 90 0.89 20.02 -18.02
C VAL A 90 0.91 18.51 -18.28
N ALA A 91 1.95 18.00 -18.95
CA ALA A 91 2.07 16.58 -19.25
C ALA A 91 2.32 15.76 -17.98
N GLY A 92 3.20 16.24 -17.11
CA GLY A 92 3.45 15.70 -15.77
C GLY A 92 2.20 15.77 -14.90
N ALA A 93 1.44 16.86 -14.96
CA ALA A 93 0.18 17.01 -14.24
C ALA A 93 -0.86 15.97 -14.70
N LEU A 94 -0.99 15.74 -16.00
CA LEU A 94 -1.88 14.72 -16.57
C LEU A 94 -1.46 13.30 -16.16
N LYS A 95 -0.16 12.97 -16.21
CA LYS A 95 0.35 11.67 -15.76
C LYS A 95 0.08 11.44 -14.27
N THR A 96 0.36 12.46 -13.44
CA THR A 96 0.15 12.41 -12.00
C THR A 96 -1.32 12.20 -11.65
N ALA A 97 -2.21 13.01 -12.24
CA ALA A 97 -3.66 12.88 -12.04
C ALA A 97 -4.16 11.50 -12.48
N TYR A 98 -3.77 11.03 -13.67
CA TYR A 98 -4.15 9.72 -14.18
C TYR A 98 -3.75 8.60 -13.22
N MET A 99 -2.49 8.57 -12.76
CA MET A 99 -2.00 7.54 -11.85
C MET A 99 -2.73 7.58 -10.50
N LEU A 100 -2.89 8.77 -9.90
CA LEU A 100 -3.56 8.93 -8.61
C LEU A 100 -5.00 8.40 -8.68
N GLU A 101 -5.75 8.80 -9.72
CA GLU A 101 -7.12 8.35 -9.93
C GLU A 101 -7.20 6.86 -10.27
N ARG A 102 -6.27 6.35 -11.07
CA ARG A 102 -6.26 4.94 -11.51
C ARG A 102 -5.97 3.96 -10.36
N CYS A 103 -5.14 4.36 -9.40
CA CYS A 103 -4.81 3.60 -8.19
C CYS A 103 -5.67 4.00 -6.97
N SER A 104 -6.78 4.69 -7.20
CA SER A 104 -7.74 5.02 -6.14
C SER A 104 -8.19 3.77 -5.38
N GLY A 105 -8.19 3.83 -4.05
CA GLY A 105 -8.47 2.71 -3.15
C GLY A 105 -7.27 1.79 -2.86
N HIS A 106 -6.22 1.79 -3.70
CA HIS A 106 -4.97 1.05 -3.41
C HIS A 106 -3.98 1.89 -2.60
N TRP A 107 -4.10 3.21 -2.68
CA TRP A 107 -3.31 4.17 -1.92
C TRP A 107 -3.43 3.98 -0.41
N LYS A 108 -4.61 3.61 0.11
CA LYS A 108 -4.81 3.28 1.53
C LYS A 108 -3.78 2.27 2.05
N VAL A 109 -3.53 1.23 1.25
CA VAL A 109 -2.62 0.14 1.66
C VAL A 109 -1.16 0.54 1.43
N MET A 110 -0.87 1.33 0.40
CA MET A 110 0.45 1.87 0.12
C MET A 110 0.89 2.92 1.15
N LYS A 111 -0.03 3.74 1.66
CA LYS A 111 0.20 4.69 2.78
C LYS A 111 0.81 3.97 3.98
N ALA A 112 0.22 2.86 4.39
CA ALA A 112 0.76 2.05 5.48
C ALA A 112 2.17 1.52 5.17
N PHE A 113 2.48 1.15 3.93
CA PHE A 113 3.82 0.74 3.53
C PHE A 113 4.82 1.92 3.55
N ILE A 114 4.43 3.09 3.03
CA ILE A 114 5.28 4.29 3.01
C ILE A 114 5.59 4.75 4.44
N ALA A 115 4.60 4.70 5.35
CA ALA A 115 4.81 4.99 6.77
C ALA A 115 5.89 4.07 7.38
N LEU A 116 5.81 2.76 7.12
CA LEU A 116 6.83 1.80 7.54
C LEU A 116 8.20 2.09 6.91
N ALA A 117 8.24 2.44 5.62
CA ALA A 117 9.48 2.78 4.91
C ALA A 117 10.21 3.97 5.56
N PHE A 118 9.48 4.99 6.00
CA PHE A 118 10.05 6.11 6.77
C PHE A 118 10.57 5.68 8.14
N ILE A 119 9.81 4.88 8.91
CA ILE A 119 10.26 4.43 10.24
C ILE A 119 11.52 3.57 10.14
N TYR A 120 11.60 2.71 9.12
CA TYR A 120 12.78 1.90 8.83
C TYR A 120 13.89 2.66 8.07
N ARG A 121 13.73 3.96 7.81
CA ARG A 121 14.70 4.81 7.08
C ARG A 121 15.11 4.24 5.73
N LEU A 122 14.14 3.74 4.97
CA LEU A 122 14.33 3.30 3.58
C LEU A 122 14.35 4.45 2.58
N THR A 123 14.12 5.68 3.02
CA THR A 123 14.07 6.89 2.20
C THR A 123 15.37 7.69 2.39
N PRO A 124 16.49 7.32 1.72
CA PRO A 124 17.76 8.01 1.90
C PRO A 124 17.60 9.49 1.55
N ASN A 125 18.01 10.38 2.47
CA ASN A 125 18.01 11.84 2.28
C ASN A 125 16.64 12.49 2.05
N ALA A 126 15.52 11.76 2.18
CA ALA A 126 14.19 12.34 2.04
C ALA A 126 13.55 12.56 3.42
N THR A 127 13.00 13.77 3.60
CA THR A 127 12.04 14.07 4.66
C THR A 127 10.64 13.64 4.22
N ARG A 128 9.69 13.61 5.16
CA ARG A 128 8.26 13.55 4.82
C ARG A 128 7.81 14.92 4.33
N PRO A 129 6.96 15.02 3.29
CA PRO A 129 6.52 13.94 2.39
C PRO A 129 7.61 13.53 1.38
N LEU A 130 7.48 12.32 0.84
CA LEU A 130 8.39 11.82 -0.20
C LEU A 130 8.11 12.56 -1.52
N MET A 131 9.11 13.28 -2.02
CA MET A 131 8.99 14.05 -3.26
C MET A 131 9.12 13.13 -4.48
N VAL A 132 8.07 13.03 -5.28
CA VAL A 132 8.01 12.24 -6.52
C VAL A 132 8.03 13.19 -7.72
N SER A 133 9.06 13.09 -8.56
CA SER A 133 9.09 13.86 -9.81
C SER A 133 8.10 13.27 -10.82
N ALA A 134 7.30 14.11 -11.46
CA ALA A 134 6.38 13.69 -12.52
C ALA A 134 7.09 13.03 -13.71
N ASP A 135 8.36 13.38 -13.95
CA ASP A 135 9.20 12.80 -15.01
C ASP A 135 9.66 11.37 -14.71
N SER A 136 9.70 11.01 -13.42
CA SER A 136 10.04 9.66 -12.96
C SER A 136 8.85 8.68 -13.01
N LEU A 137 7.64 9.19 -13.28
CA LEU A 137 6.44 8.36 -13.32
C LEU A 137 6.48 7.41 -14.53
N PRO A 138 6.01 6.16 -14.36
CA PRO A 138 5.90 5.23 -15.48
C PRO A 138 5.07 5.82 -16.63
N THR A 139 5.38 5.40 -17.85
CA THR A 139 4.49 5.69 -18.99
C THR A 139 3.13 5.04 -18.75
N THR A 140 2.08 5.60 -19.34
CA THR A 140 0.69 5.07 -19.21
C THR A 140 0.60 3.62 -19.66
N LEU A 141 1.37 3.25 -20.71
CA LEU A 141 1.44 1.88 -21.21
C LEU A 141 2.08 0.94 -20.18
N GLU A 142 3.27 1.29 -19.67
CA GLU A 142 3.93 0.50 -18.62
C GLU A 142 3.08 0.40 -17.34
N PHE A 143 2.30 1.43 -17.07
CA PHE A 143 1.39 1.48 -15.92
C PHE A 143 0.19 0.57 -16.11
N ASP A 144 -0.44 0.60 -17.30
CA ASP A 144 -1.60 -0.25 -17.65
C ASP A 144 -1.24 -1.75 -17.71
N GLU A 145 0.03 -2.11 -17.94
CA GLU A 145 0.50 -3.50 -17.93
C GLU A 145 0.68 -4.11 -16.52
N LEU A 146 0.70 -3.28 -15.48
CA LEU A 146 0.94 -3.72 -14.10
C LEU A 146 -0.36 -3.87 -13.31
N PRO A 147 -0.44 -4.84 -12.39
CA PRO A 147 -1.44 -4.82 -11.33
C PRO A 147 -1.41 -3.48 -10.57
N LEU A 148 -2.57 -2.92 -10.23
CA LEU A 148 -2.69 -1.55 -9.70
C LEU A 148 -1.82 -1.28 -8.47
N THR A 149 -1.68 -2.25 -7.56
CA THR A 149 -0.78 -2.11 -6.39
C THR A 149 0.70 -2.10 -6.75
N MET A 150 1.11 -2.87 -7.75
CA MET A 150 2.47 -2.85 -8.28
C MET A 150 2.75 -1.55 -9.03
N ALA A 151 1.76 -1.04 -9.77
CA ALA A 151 1.83 0.24 -10.45
C ALA A 151 1.96 1.39 -9.44
N ALA A 152 1.14 1.41 -8.38
CA ALA A 152 1.23 2.37 -7.28
C ALA A 152 2.59 2.30 -6.57
N TYR A 153 3.12 1.10 -6.34
CA TYR A 153 4.47 0.96 -5.76
C TYR A 153 5.57 1.50 -6.69
N LYS A 154 5.45 1.27 -8.00
CA LYS A 154 6.44 1.72 -8.99
C LYS A 154 6.61 3.25 -8.99
N THR A 155 5.55 3.99 -8.65
CA THR A 155 5.54 5.45 -8.48
C THR A 155 6.62 5.96 -7.52
N PHE A 156 6.86 5.27 -6.40
CA PHE A 156 7.76 5.77 -5.35
C PHE A 156 8.86 4.79 -4.97
N GLY A 157 8.79 3.51 -5.37
CA GLY A 157 9.76 2.48 -4.98
C GLY A 157 11.19 2.81 -5.41
N HIS A 158 11.36 3.57 -6.50
CA HIS A 158 12.68 4.01 -6.97
C HIS A 158 13.36 5.03 -6.03
N LEU A 159 12.59 5.73 -5.20
CA LEU A 159 13.09 6.66 -4.17
C LEU A 159 13.51 5.94 -2.88
N LEU A 160 13.27 4.63 -2.81
CA LEU A 160 13.59 3.81 -1.65
C LEU A 160 14.90 3.06 -1.86
N SER A 161 15.67 2.88 -0.79
CA SER A 161 16.86 2.04 -0.77
C SER A 161 16.99 1.28 0.54
N HIS A 162 17.57 0.08 0.45
CA HIS A 162 17.98 -0.71 1.59
C HIS A 162 19.48 -0.99 1.49
N ARG A 163 20.27 -0.45 2.43
CA ARG A 163 21.73 -0.63 2.48
C ARG A 163 22.44 -0.33 1.15
N GLY A 164 22.02 0.76 0.48
CA GLY A 164 22.56 1.17 -0.82
C GLY A 164 21.91 0.48 -2.03
N THR A 165 21.15 -0.60 -1.83
CA THR A 165 20.41 -1.26 -2.91
C THR A 165 19.08 -0.55 -3.16
N SER A 166 18.86 -0.06 -4.38
CA SER A 166 17.58 0.53 -4.81
C SER A 166 16.43 -0.49 -4.70
N LEU A 167 15.27 -0.03 -4.21
CA LEU A 167 14.04 -0.82 -4.14
C LEU A 167 13.08 -0.48 -5.28
N ALA A 168 13.58 0.00 -6.42
CA ALA A 168 12.76 0.14 -7.63
C ALA A 168 12.19 -1.21 -8.06
N LEU A 169 10.90 -1.24 -8.44
CA LEU A 169 10.30 -2.40 -9.09
C LEU A 169 10.83 -2.52 -10.52
N ARG A 170 11.45 -3.66 -10.83
CA ARG A 170 12.02 -3.98 -12.15
C ARG A 170 11.43 -5.28 -12.67
N ARG A 171 11.36 -5.39 -14.00
CA ARG A 171 11.00 -6.64 -14.70
C ARG A 171 12.27 -7.18 -15.37
N ALA A 172 12.55 -8.47 -15.17
CA ALA A 172 13.66 -9.18 -15.79
C ALA A 172 13.24 -9.78 -17.14
N ALA A 173 14.23 -10.15 -17.97
CA ALA A 173 13.99 -10.72 -19.30
C ALA A 173 13.20 -12.05 -19.27
N ASN A 174 13.31 -12.82 -18.18
CA ASN A 174 12.54 -14.04 -17.97
C ASN A 174 11.10 -13.79 -17.47
N GLY A 175 10.64 -12.54 -17.48
CA GLY A 175 9.31 -12.15 -17.02
C GLY A 175 9.16 -12.05 -15.50
N ALA A 176 10.17 -12.45 -14.72
CA ALA A 176 10.14 -12.30 -13.26
C ALA A 176 10.27 -10.82 -12.86
N TYR A 177 9.68 -10.48 -11.72
CA TYR A 177 9.82 -9.15 -11.12
C TYR A 177 10.94 -9.16 -10.08
N ARG A 178 11.52 -7.99 -9.81
CA ARG A 178 12.56 -7.80 -8.80
C ARG A 178 12.36 -6.48 -8.05
N ILE A 179 12.55 -6.51 -6.73
CA ILE A 179 12.70 -5.33 -5.87
C ILE A 179 13.91 -5.57 -4.97
N GLY A 180 14.92 -4.69 -5.04
CA GLY A 180 16.19 -4.93 -4.37
C GLY A 180 16.79 -6.27 -4.80
N ASP A 181 17.09 -7.14 -3.85
CA ASP A 181 17.61 -8.51 -4.12
C ASP A 181 16.54 -9.60 -4.10
N HIS A 182 15.27 -9.21 -4.06
CA HIS A 182 14.14 -10.14 -4.02
C HIS A 182 13.53 -10.30 -5.41
N SER A 183 13.75 -11.46 -6.04
CA SER A 183 13.08 -11.85 -7.27
C SER A 183 11.79 -12.62 -6.95
N PHE A 184 10.69 -12.28 -7.60
CA PHE A 184 9.38 -12.89 -7.38
C PHE A 184 8.58 -12.94 -8.68
N ARG A 185 7.47 -13.68 -8.67
CA ARG A 185 6.51 -13.67 -9.77
C ARG A 185 5.09 -13.47 -9.25
N VAL A 186 4.25 -12.93 -10.13
CA VAL A 186 2.80 -12.93 -9.95
C VAL A 186 2.30 -14.36 -10.16
N VAL A 187 1.43 -14.82 -9.27
CA VAL A 187 0.76 -16.12 -9.39
C VAL A 187 -0.65 -15.85 -9.91
N PRO A 188 -0.96 -16.15 -11.17
CA PRO A 188 -2.30 -15.97 -11.70
C PRO A 188 -3.30 -16.87 -10.96
N LEU A 189 -4.57 -16.45 -10.94
CA LEU A 189 -5.65 -17.20 -10.28
C LEU A 189 -5.76 -18.65 -10.76
N SER A 190 -5.46 -18.92 -12.04
CA SER A 190 -5.50 -20.26 -12.64
C SER A 190 -4.44 -21.22 -12.07
N GLU A 191 -3.33 -20.71 -11.53
CA GLU A 191 -2.28 -21.53 -10.91
C GLU A 191 -2.58 -21.89 -9.45
N LEU A 192 -3.52 -21.19 -8.81
CA LEU A 192 -3.96 -21.54 -7.46
C LEU A 192 -4.94 -22.71 -7.54
N ARG A 193 -4.69 -23.81 -6.83
CA ARG A 193 -5.64 -24.94 -6.73
C ARG A 193 -7.01 -24.45 -6.27
N ALA A 194 -8.08 -25.17 -6.67
CA ALA A 194 -9.46 -24.81 -6.31
C ALA A 194 -9.65 -24.59 -4.80
N GLU A 195 -9.07 -25.46 -3.98
CA GLU A 195 -9.13 -25.42 -2.52
C GLU A 195 -8.05 -24.51 -1.88
N HIS A 196 -7.28 -23.76 -2.66
CA HIS A 196 -6.21 -22.94 -2.12
C HIS A 196 -6.79 -21.76 -1.32
N PRO A 197 -6.40 -21.51 -0.05
CA PRO A 197 -7.05 -20.51 0.80
C PRO A 197 -6.98 -19.06 0.29
N TYR A 198 -6.02 -18.75 -0.59
CA TYR A 198 -5.91 -17.43 -1.22
C TYR A 198 -6.77 -17.25 -2.48
N ARG A 199 -7.41 -18.30 -2.97
CA ARG A 199 -8.24 -18.25 -4.19
C ARG A 199 -9.49 -17.39 -3.97
N SER A 200 -10.17 -17.55 -2.84
CA SER A 200 -11.42 -16.84 -2.52
C SER A 200 -11.24 -15.33 -2.33
N GLY A 201 -10.07 -14.90 -1.86
CA GLY A 201 -9.74 -13.49 -1.65
C GLY A 201 -8.87 -12.86 -2.76
N TYR A 202 -8.67 -13.58 -3.86
CA TYR A 202 -7.78 -13.14 -4.93
C TYR A 202 -8.30 -11.88 -5.62
N LYS A 203 -7.40 -10.92 -5.91
CA LYS A 203 -7.72 -9.68 -6.62
C LYS A 203 -6.67 -9.45 -7.71
N ASP A 204 -7.09 -9.30 -8.96
CA ASP A 204 -6.15 -9.00 -10.06
C ASP A 204 -5.37 -7.69 -9.85
N SER A 205 -5.97 -6.74 -9.12
CA SER A 205 -5.33 -5.46 -8.78
C SER A 205 -4.29 -5.55 -7.66
N ASP A 206 -4.32 -6.60 -6.84
CA ASP A 206 -3.33 -6.91 -5.79
C ASP A 206 -3.08 -8.42 -5.75
N PRO A 207 -2.41 -8.98 -6.77
CA PRO A 207 -2.41 -10.41 -7.02
C PRO A 207 -1.47 -11.15 -6.09
N ALA A 208 -1.68 -12.45 -5.97
CA ALA A 208 -0.81 -13.32 -5.19
C ALA A 208 0.63 -13.32 -5.72
N ILE A 209 1.60 -13.32 -4.81
CA ILE A 209 3.03 -13.27 -5.15
C ILE A 209 3.73 -14.54 -4.66
N ARG A 210 4.58 -15.12 -5.52
CA ARG A 210 5.50 -16.20 -5.15
C ARG A 210 6.93 -15.70 -5.11
N TRP A 211 7.58 -15.91 -3.98
CA TRP A 211 9.00 -15.63 -3.75
C TRP A 211 9.66 -16.86 -3.14
N GLY A 212 10.38 -17.63 -3.96
CA GLY A 212 10.94 -18.92 -3.58
C GLY A 212 9.84 -19.86 -3.06
N HIS A 213 10.02 -20.38 -1.84
CA HIS A 213 9.06 -21.23 -1.14
C HIS A 213 7.94 -20.46 -0.42
N TYR A 214 7.91 -19.14 -0.52
CA TYR A 214 6.87 -18.32 0.12
C TYR A 214 5.80 -17.93 -0.89
N LEU A 215 4.55 -18.12 -0.50
CA LEU A 215 3.38 -17.59 -1.21
C LEU A 215 2.70 -16.53 -0.36
N TYR A 216 2.44 -15.37 -0.96
CA TYR A 216 1.72 -14.27 -0.36
C TYR A 216 0.35 -14.15 -1.02
N PRO A 217 -0.72 -13.82 -0.27
CA PRO A 217 -2.06 -13.66 -0.83
C PRO A 217 -2.16 -12.46 -1.77
N SER A 218 -1.24 -11.49 -1.63
CA SER A 218 -1.24 -10.25 -2.41
C SER A 218 0.17 -9.66 -2.53
N PHE A 219 0.38 -8.75 -3.47
CA PHE A 219 1.63 -7.99 -3.60
C PHE A 219 1.85 -7.09 -2.40
N THR A 220 0.79 -6.47 -1.88
CA THR A 220 0.91 -5.63 -0.70
C THR A 220 1.33 -6.42 0.55
N ALA A 221 0.84 -7.66 0.69
CA ALA A 221 1.29 -8.56 1.76
C ALA A 221 2.78 -8.91 1.62
N PHE A 222 3.24 -9.18 0.40
CA PHE A 222 4.65 -9.42 0.10
C PHE A 222 5.55 -8.24 0.50
N ILE A 223 5.27 -7.03 0.02
CA ILE A 223 6.11 -5.86 0.35
C ILE A 223 6.04 -5.49 1.83
N THR A 224 4.86 -5.62 2.47
CA THR A 224 4.71 -5.33 3.91
C THR A 224 5.54 -6.31 4.76
N ARG A 225 5.48 -7.61 4.44
CA ARG A 225 6.34 -8.60 5.12
C ARG A 225 7.82 -8.30 4.88
N THR A 226 8.16 -7.92 3.65
CA THR A 226 9.56 -7.67 3.28
C THR A 226 10.14 -6.48 4.04
N VAL A 227 9.40 -5.37 4.19
CA VAL A 227 9.85 -4.23 5.02
C VAL A 227 9.97 -4.60 6.51
N LEU A 228 9.02 -5.36 7.06
CA LEU A 228 9.02 -5.74 8.49
C LEU A 228 10.13 -6.74 8.87
N ILE A 229 10.56 -7.59 7.92
CA ILE A 229 11.45 -8.72 8.22
C ILE A 229 12.81 -8.61 7.53
N GLN A 230 12.88 -8.16 6.27
CA GLN A 230 14.11 -8.19 5.46
C GLN A 230 14.77 -6.81 5.40
N TRP A 231 13.99 -5.77 5.13
CA TRP A 231 14.51 -4.39 5.03
C TRP A 231 14.47 -3.63 6.36
N CYS A 232 14.39 -4.36 7.47
CA CYS A 232 14.25 -3.77 8.80
C CYS A 232 15.58 -3.30 9.44
N TYR A 233 16.71 -3.46 8.72
CA TYR A 233 18.04 -3.18 9.25
C TYR A 233 18.75 -2.07 8.46
N GLN A 234 18.50 -0.83 8.85
CA GLN A 234 19.17 0.38 8.37
C GLN A 234 20.01 1.03 9.47
N LYS A 235 20.96 1.89 9.07
CA LYS A 235 21.79 2.64 10.03
C LYS A 235 20.88 3.51 10.93
N GLY A 236 20.95 3.24 12.24
CA GLY A 236 20.18 3.97 13.25
C GLY A 236 18.73 3.48 13.46
N VAL A 237 18.33 2.35 12.86
CA VAL A 237 17.08 1.65 13.19
C VAL A 237 17.41 0.20 13.52
N VAL A 238 17.11 -0.21 14.74
CA VAL A 238 17.32 -1.60 15.17
C VAL A 238 15.97 -2.21 15.52
N ARG A 239 15.52 -3.14 14.69
CA ARG A 239 14.42 -4.04 15.05
C ARG A 239 14.92 -5.00 16.13
N LYS A 240 14.24 -5.03 17.28
CA LYS A 240 14.56 -5.91 18.41
C LYS A 240 13.38 -6.83 18.74
N PRO A 241 13.63 -8.12 19.03
CA PRO A 241 12.63 -8.96 19.68
C PRO A 241 12.48 -8.50 21.14
N LEU A 242 11.25 -8.26 21.58
CA LEU A 242 10.93 -7.95 22.98
C LEU A 242 10.69 -9.23 23.79
N GLY A 243 10.10 -10.24 23.17
CA GLY A 243 9.82 -11.52 23.81
C GLY A 243 9.25 -12.54 22.83
N THR A 244 9.40 -13.81 23.16
CA THR A 244 8.86 -14.94 22.40
C THR A 244 8.19 -15.93 23.35
N ALA A 245 6.90 -16.20 23.13
CA ALA A 245 6.18 -17.27 23.81
C ALA A 245 6.05 -18.49 22.92
N ARG A 246 6.50 -19.65 23.43
CA ARG A 246 6.30 -20.95 22.79
C ARG A 246 5.01 -21.59 23.30
N VAL A 247 3.92 -21.37 22.60
CA VAL A 247 2.56 -21.80 22.98
C VAL A 247 2.24 -23.21 22.47
N GLY A 248 2.86 -23.64 21.37
CA GLY A 248 2.56 -24.91 20.71
C GLY A 248 1.60 -24.71 19.54
N ARG A 249 1.66 -25.61 18.55
CA ARG A 249 0.84 -25.52 17.33
C ARG A 249 -0.64 -25.85 17.60
N ASP A 250 -0.89 -26.67 18.60
CA ASP A 250 -2.23 -27.14 18.98
C ASP A 250 -2.92 -26.23 20.00
N ASP A 251 -2.22 -25.20 20.52
CA ASP A 251 -2.81 -24.21 21.42
C ASP A 251 -3.93 -23.44 20.69
N THR A 252 -5.12 -23.42 21.28
CA THR A 252 -6.31 -22.80 20.67
C THR A 252 -6.13 -21.30 20.48
N ARG A 253 -5.43 -20.60 21.37
CA ARG A 253 -5.15 -19.16 21.27
C ARG A 253 -4.22 -18.87 20.11
N TYR A 254 -3.18 -19.70 19.95
CA TYR A 254 -2.26 -19.63 18.81
C TYR A 254 -3.00 -19.81 17.48
N ARG A 255 -3.83 -20.86 17.40
CA ARG A 255 -4.60 -21.15 16.18
C ARG A 255 -5.56 -20.02 15.86
N SER A 256 -6.29 -19.51 16.85
CA SER A 256 -7.21 -18.38 16.66
C SER A 256 -6.50 -17.13 16.14
N LEU A 257 -5.34 -16.75 16.72
CA LEU A 257 -4.54 -15.63 16.19
C LEU A 257 -4.07 -15.87 14.75
N LEU A 258 -3.67 -17.10 14.43
CA LEU A 258 -3.14 -17.46 13.12
C LEU A 258 -4.22 -17.53 12.04
N THR A 259 -5.45 -17.96 12.37
CA THR A 259 -6.49 -18.27 11.38
C THR A 259 -7.63 -17.28 11.33
N ALA A 260 -7.79 -16.37 12.30
CA ALA A 260 -8.84 -15.36 12.30
C ALA A 260 -8.89 -14.61 10.94
N PRO A 261 -10.04 -14.49 10.27
CA PRO A 261 -10.12 -13.82 8.96
C PRO A 261 -9.61 -12.38 9.00
N SER A 262 -9.95 -11.66 10.07
CA SER A 262 -9.48 -10.33 10.41
C SER A 262 -9.26 -10.24 11.93
N ILE A 263 -8.48 -9.25 12.36
CA ILE A 263 -8.32 -8.91 13.77
C ILE A 263 -8.66 -7.43 13.87
N GLU A 264 -9.77 -7.11 14.54
CA GLU A 264 -10.31 -5.75 14.60
C GLU A 264 -9.27 -4.75 15.09
N GLY A 265 -9.12 -3.63 14.38
CA GLY A 265 -8.15 -2.59 14.70
C GLY A 265 -6.71 -2.87 14.26
N TYR A 266 -6.40 -4.05 13.70
CA TYR A 266 -5.03 -4.42 13.33
C TYR A 266 -4.88 -4.80 11.86
N LYS A 267 -3.76 -4.40 11.25
CA LYS A 267 -3.37 -4.87 9.93
C LYS A 267 -2.68 -6.23 10.04
N THR A 268 -3.23 -7.23 9.36
CA THR A 268 -2.64 -8.58 9.28
C THR A 268 -1.91 -8.76 7.96
N VAL A 269 -0.81 -9.53 7.99
CA VAL A 269 -0.06 -9.94 6.81
C VAL A 269 0.12 -11.44 6.86
N ASP A 270 -0.73 -12.15 6.11
CA ASP A 270 -0.64 -13.59 5.95
C ASP A 270 0.36 -13.98 4.86
N TYR A 271 1.03 -15.11 5.04
CA TYR A 271 1.80 -15.78 4.00
C TYR A 271 1.94 -17.27 4.32
N MET A 272 2.18 -18.07 3.29
CA MET A 272 2.41 -19.51 3.41
C MET A 272 3.85 -19.84 3.06
N TYR A 273 4.41 -20.81 3.78
CA TYR A 273 5.65 -21.46 3.43
C TYR A 273 5.33 -22.86 2.89
N THR A 274 5.67 -23.09 1.62
CA THR A 274 5.47 -24.37 0.94
C THR A 274 6.63 -25.30 1.27
N VAL A 275 6.32 -26.49 1.78
CA VAL A 275 7.32 -27.54 2.04
C VAL A 275 6.97 -28.76 1.21
N HIS A 276 7.99 -29.28 0.53
CA HIS A 276 7.90 -30.53 -0.21
C HIS A 276 8.41 -31.65 0.70
N VAL A 277 7.52 -32.32 1.41
CA VAL A 277 7.88 -33.50 2.21
C VAL A 277 7.32 -34.73 1.51
N ARG A 278 8.20 -35.63 1.05
CA ARG A 278 7.84 -36.94 0.46
C ARG A 278 6.81 -36.83 -0.69
N GLY A 279 6.97 -35.85 -1.57
CA GLY A 279 6.08 -35.67 -2.72
C GLY A 279 4.70 -35.07 -2.39
N GLN A 280 4.40 -34.78 -1.12
CA GLN A 280 3.23 -34.01 -0.74
C GLN A 280 3.59 -32.55 -0.49
N GLU A 281 2.80 -31.66 -1.08
CA GLU A 281 2.93 -30.22 -0.92
C GLU A 281 2.15 -29.78 0.33
N GLY A 282 2.87 -29.53 1.42
CA GLY A 282 2.31 -28.97 2.64
C GLY A 282 2.47 -27.45 2.70
N TYR A 283 1.52 -26.77 3.34
CA TYR A 283 1.56 -25.32 3.55
C TYR A 283 1.58 -24.98 5.04
N TYR A 284 2.59 -24.25 5.47
CA TYR A 284 2.64 -23.67 6.81
C TYR A 284 2.22 -22.21 6.75
N ARG A 285 1.04 -21.91 7.33
CA ARG A 285 0.58 -20.53 7.47
C ARG A 285 1.43 -19.80 8.51
N ARG A 286 1.81 -18.57 8.17
CA ARG A 286 2.47 -17.61 9.05
C ARG A 286 1.74 -16.28 8.95
N ARG A 287 1.78 -15.51 10.04
CA ARG A 287 1.09 -14.23 10.12
C ARG A 287 1.93 -13.19 10.83
N LEU A 288 1.92 -11.97 10.31
CA LEU A 288 2.34 -10.78 11.03
C LEU A 288 1.10 -9.98 11.41
N ILE A 289 1.08 -9.38 12.60
CA ILE A 289 0.01 -8.50 13.06
C ILE A 289 0.66 -7.18 13.46
N VAL A 290 0.41 -6.13 12.68
CA VAL A 290 0.99 -4.81 12.92
C VAL A 290 0.15 -4.11 13.99
N LEU A 291 0.79 -3.85 15.13
CA LEU A 291 0.20 -3.22 16.31
C LEU A 291 0.33 -1.70 16.26
N LYS A 292 1.43 -1.21 15.69
CA LYS A 292 1.76 0.20 15.52
C LYS A 292 2.77 0.37 14.38
N GLY A 293 2.78 1.52 13.71
CA GLY A 293 3.74 1.85 12.65
C GLY A 293 3.12 2.14 11.29
N THR A 294 1.79 2.13 11.18
CA THR A 294 1.07 2.39 9.92
C THR A 294 0.36 3.75 9.91
N GLY A 295 0.31 4.45 11.04
CA GLY A 295 -0.22 5.81 11.12
C GLY A 295 0.78 6.85 10.61
N GLY A 296 0.26 7.97 10.11
CA GLY A 296 1.07 9.09 9.63
C GLY A 296 1.99 9.69 10.70
N THR A 297 1.59 9.62 11.97
CA THR A 297 2.36 10.14 13.12
C THR A 297 3.15 9.08 13.86
N ASP A 298 3.08 7.81 13.44
CA ASP A 298 3.83 6.75 14.11
C ASP A 298 5.34 6.92 13.89
N THR A 299 6.09 6.87 14.98
CA THR A 299 7.57 6.95 15.01
C THR A 299 8.23 5.60 15.29
N ILE A 300 7.44 4.59 15.66
CA ILE A 300 7.90 3.24 15.96
C ILE A 300 7.05 2.23 15.21
N VAL A 301 7.63 1.06 14.94
CA VAL A 301 6.89 -0.12 14.50
C VAL A 301 6.83 -1.11 15.66
N ALA A 302 5.64 -1.63 15.94
CA ALA A 302 5.44 -2.78 16.83
C ALA A 302 4.59 -3.82 16.11
N PHE A 303 4.99 -5.08 16.14
CA PHE A 303 4.22 -6.15 15.49
C PHE A 303 4.44 -7.52 16.15
N LEU A 304 3.42 -8.37 16.06
CA LEU A 304 3.53 -9.79 16.40
C LEU A 304 3.91 -10.60 15.16
N TRP A 305 4.77 -11.59 15.34
CA TRP A 305 5.04 -12.65 14.38
C TRP A 305 4.56 -13.98 14.95
N VAL A 306 3.54 -14.56 14.32
CA VAL A 306 2.90 -15.83 14.68
C VAL A 306 3.37 -16.88 13.69
N SER A 307 4.21 -17.81 14.15
CA SER A 307 4.76 -18.88 13.32
C SER A 307 5.20 -20.07 14.15
N ASP A 308 5.03 -21.27 13.61
CA ASP A 308 5.64 -22.50 14.14
C ASP A 308 5.34 -22.77 15.62
N GLY A 309 4.13 -22.42 16.09
CA GLY A 309 3.71 -22.57 17.49
C GLY A 309 4.35 -21.55 18.44
N CYS A 310 4.96 -20.50 17.88
CA CYS A 310 5.59 -19.40 18.61
C CYS A 310 4.90 -18.08 18.27
N ILE A 311 4.86 -17.19 19.26
CA ILE A 311 4.42 -15.79 19.11
C ILE A 311 5.58 -14.92 19.55
N SER A 312 6.08 -14.07 18.66
CA SER A 312 7.20 -13.16 18.95
C SER A 312 6.77 -11.71 18.76
N LEU A 313 7.08 -10.86 19.72
CA LEU A 313 6.81 -9.43 19.67
C LEU A 313 8.08 -8.69 19.26
N PHE A 314 8.00 -7.87 18.21
CA PHE A 314 9.12 -7.07 17.71
C PHE A 314 8.80 -5.58 17.80
N THR A 315 9.85 -4.77 17.99
CA THR A 315 9.74 -3.32 17.99
C THR A 315 10.96 -2.60 17.45
N THR A 316 10.77 -1.37 16.97
CA THR A 316 11.83 -0.38 16.71
C THR A 316 11.94 0.68 17.81
N GLU A 317 11.11 0.62 18.85
CA GLU A 317 11.14 1.54 19.98
C GLU A 317 12.48 1.46 20.72
N ALA A 318 13.13 2.62 20.91
CA ALA A 318 14.29 2.71 21.79
C ALA A 318 13.85 2.53 23.25
N PRO A 319 14.54 1.68 24.04
CA PRO A 319 14.15 1.43 25.42
C PRO A 319 14.31 2.71 26.26
N THR A 320 13.27 3.06 27.02
CA THR A 320 13.32 4.14 28.03
C THR A 320 13.45 3.49 29.40
N LYS A 321 14.58 3.70 30.09
CA LYS A 321 14.91 3.03 31.37
C LYS A 321 14.77 1.50 31.28
N GLY A 322 15.21 0.91 30.15
CA GLY A 322 15.14 -0.53 29.90
C GLY A 322 13.75 -1.06 29.51
N ARG A 323 12.75 -0.20 29.32
CA ARG A 323 11.36 -0.59 29.00
C ARG A 323 10.91 -0.08 27.62
N HIS A 324 10.03 -0.83 26.97
CA HIS A 324 9.41 -0.51 25.69
C HIS A 324 7.92 -0.19 25.91
N VAL A 325 7.67 1.00 26.47
CA VAL A 325 6.35 1.38 27.02
C VAL A 325 5.31 1.47 25.91
N ALA A 326 5.63 2.10 24.78
CA ALA A 326 4.69 2.27 23.68
C ALA A 326 4.37 0.93 23.00
N THR A 327 5.35 0.05 22.86
CA THR A 327 5.18 -1.30 22.32
C THR A 327 4.30 -2.14 23.23
N ALA A 328 4.56 -2.15 24.54
CA ALA A 328 3.75 -2.89 25.50
C ALA A 328 2.31 -2.38 25.54
N ALA A 329 2.11 -1.06 25.50
CA ALA A 329 0.78 -0.45 25.44
C ALA A 329 0.03 -0.85 24.16
N ALA A 330 0.70 -0.88 23.00
CA ALA A 330 0.08 -1.28 21.73
C ALA A 330 -0.23 -2.79 21.67
N ALA A 331 0.59 -3.63 22.29
CA ALA A 331 0.41 -5.09 22.27
C ALA A 331 -0.65 -5.58 23.27
N ARG A 332 -0.79 -4.92 24.42
CA ARG A 332 -1.60 -5.40 25.54
C ARG A 332 -3.06 -5.67 25.19
N PRO A 333 -3.81 -4.80 24.48
CA PRO A 333 -5.22 -5.06 24.19
C PRO A 333 -5.43 -6.35 23.39
N LEU A 334 -4.61 -6.57 22.36
CA LEU A 334 -4.66 -7.79 21.56
C LEU A 334 -4.20 -9.02 22.36
N LEU A 335 -3.11 -8.92 23.11
CA LEU A 335 -2.62 -10.08 23.85
C LEU A 335 -3.59 -10.49 24.98
N ALA A 336 -4.22 -9.52 25.64
CA ALA A 336 -5.20 -9.78 26.68
C ALA A 336 -6.47 -10.46 26.15
N SER A 337 -6.96 -10.07 24.97
CA SER A 337 -8.16 -10.70 24.37
C SER A 337 -7.95 -12.17 24.00
N TYR A 338 -6.70 -12.63 23.93
CA TYR A 338 -6.34 -14.03 23.73
C TYR A 338 -5.71 -14.68 24.97
N GLY A 339 -5.62 -13.99 26.12
CA GLY A 339 -4.99 -14.53 27.34
C GLY A 339 -3.50 -14.87 27.17
N LEU A 340 -2.75 -14.00 26.50
CA LEU A 340 -1.33 -14.14 26.17
C LEU A 340 -0.46 -13.02 26.73
N ASP A 341 -1.04 -12.04 27.41
CA ASP A 341 -0.38 -10.83 27.89
C ASP A 341 0.69 -11.13 28.95
N GLN A 342 0.37 -11.86 30.02
CA GLN A 342 1.35 -12.23 31.06
C GLN A 342 2.54 -12.98 30.44
N ARG A 343 2.27 -13.93 29.54
CA ARG A 343 3.31 -14.75 28.92
C ARG A 343 4.25 -13.97 28.00
N MET A 344 3.76 -12.89 27.40
CA MET A 344 4.51 -12.10 26.41
C MET A 344 5.15 -10.85 27.02
N LEU A 345 4.57 -10.28 28.07
CA LEU A 345 4.96 -8.97 28.61
C LEU A 345 5.55 -9.03 30.03
N GLY A 346 5.52 -10.19 30.70
CA GLY A 346 6.02 -10.37 32.07
C GLY A 346 4.93 -10.22 33.10
#